data_AF-A0A7W1N0P1-F1
#
_entry.id   AF-A0A7W1N0P1-F1
#
_cell.length_a   1.000
_cell.length_b   1.000
_cell.length_c   1.000
_cell.angle_alpha   90.00
_cell.angle_beta   90.00
_cell.angle_gamma   90.00
#
_symmetry.space_group_name_H-M   'P 1'
#
loop_
_entity.id
_entity.type
_entity.pdbx_description
1 polymer ?
#
loop_
_entity_poly.entity_id
_entity_poly.type
_entity_poly.pdbx_seq_one_letter_code
_entity_poly.pdbx_strand_id
1 'polypeptide(L)'
;PYEGDGPGSESSAVGFARAWAERNGCRSEPTRRRLAPRAVRLDWPGCRDASAVAHVRLLGFGHDIPGVIPRTSPPGTIFGPAEIWRFLSAHPRRAT
;
A
#
# COMPACT_ATOMS: atom_id res chain seq x y z
N PRO A 1 -4.36 -10.18 12.05
CA PRO A 1 -3.22 -10.48 11.16
C PRO A 1 -3.75 -10.81 9.76
N TYR A 2 -2.94 -10.82 8.70
CA TYR A 2 -3.41 -11.42 7.43
C TYR A 2 -3.41 -12.93 7.60
N GLU A 3 -4.57 -13.56 7.45
CA GLU A 3 -4.76 -15.00 7.72
C GLU A 3 -4.83 -15.86 6.45
N GLY A 4 -4.83 -15.26 5.25
CA GLY A 4 -4.85 -15.97 3.96
C GLY A 4 -6.24 -16.38 3.45
N ASP A 5 -6.35 -16.54 2.13
CA ASP A 5 -7.37 -17.19 1.27
C ASP A 5 -8.88 -17.03 1.52
N GLY A 6 -9.32 -16.18 2.46
CA GLY A 6 -10.75 -15.92 2.66
C GLY A 6 -11.38 -15.12 1.50
N PRO A 7 -12.57 -15.49 1.00
CA PRO A 7 -13.28 -14.69 0.00
C PRO A 7 -13.83 -13.42 0.66
N GLY A 8 -13.41 -12.25 0.20
CA GLY A 8 -13.99 -10.97 0.62
C GLY A 8 -12.96 -9.89 0.95
N SER A 9 -13.43 -8.64 0.98
CA SER A 9 -12.62 -7.43 1.12
C SER A 9 -11.69 -7.39 2.34
N GLU A 10 -12.00 -8.15 3.39
CA GLU A 10 -11.18 -8.27 4.61
C GLU A 10 -9.82 -8.94 4.34
N SER A 11 -9.79 -9.95 3.45
CA SER A 11 -8.57 -10.66 3.00
C SER A 11 -7.89 -10.00 1.80
N SER A 12 -8.37 -8.85 1.34
CA SER A 12 -7.73 -8.10 0.27
C SER A 12 -6.56 -7.26 0.81
N ALA A 13 -5.59 -6.89 -0.02
CA ALA A 13 -4.50 -6.00 0.38
C ALA A 13 -5.01 -4.66 0.98
N VAL A 14 -6.18 -4.17 0.55
CA VAL A 14 -6.80 -2.97 1.12
C VAL A 14 -7.47 -3.25 2.47
N GLY A 15 -8.09 -4.40 2.67
CA GLY A 15 -8.64 -4.83 3.96
C GLY A 15 -7.54 -4.98 5.01
N PHE A 16 -6.43 -5.63 4.63
CA PHE A 16 -5.24 -5.73 5.47
C PHE A 16 -4.68 -4.35 5.87
N ALA A 17 -4.56 -3.43 4.91
CA ALA A 17 -4.12 -2.07 5.19
C ALA A 17 -5.09 -1.34 6.13
N ARG A 18 -6.41 -1.49 5.96
CA ARG A 18 -7.41 -0.91 6.86
C ARG A 18 -7.28 -1.45 8.29
N ALA A 19 -7.13 -2.76 8.47
CA ALA A 19 -6.95 -3.36 9.79
C ALA A 19 -5.70 -2.80 10.51
N TRP A 20 -4.61 -2.58 9.77
CA TRP A 20 -3.43 -1.90 10.32
C TRP A 20 -3.67 -0.42 10.62
N ALA A 21 -4.42 0.29 9.78
CA ALA A 21 -4.78 1.67 10.02
C ALA A 21 -5.57 1.82 11.33
N GLU A 22 -6.55 0.93 11.55
CA GLU A 22 -7.34 0.88 12.79
C GLU A 22 -6.47 0.57 14.00
N ARG A 23 -5.61 -0.46 13.92
CA ARG A 23 -4.66 -0.81 14.97
C ARG A 23 -3.75 0.38 15.33
N ASN A 24 -3.28 1.10 14.33
CA ASN A 24 -2.37 2.24 14.50
C ASN A 24 -3.12 3.54 14.86
N GLY A 25 -4.45 3.52 14.98
CA GLY A 25 -5.24 4.69 15.34
C GLY A 25 -5.34 5.75 14.25
N CYS A 26 -5.12 5.38 12.99
CA CYS A 26 -5.34 6.27 11.86
C CYS A 26 -6.83 6.57 11.68
N ARG A 27 -7.18 7.59 10.89
CA ARG A 27 -8.56 7.80 10.43
C ARG A 27 -9.03 6.59 9.61
N SER A 28 -10.34 6.30 9.58
CA SER A 28 -10.88 5.12 8.89
C SER A 28 -10.85 5.22 7.35
N GLU A 29 -11.04 6.42 6.79
CA GLU A 29 -11.01 6.66 5.34
C GLU A 29 -9.63 7.17 4.90
N PRO A 30 -9.00 6.54 3.89
CA PRO A 30 -7.76 7.02 3.33
C PRO A 30 -7.97 8.21 2.39
N THR A 31 -6.97 9.08 2.35
CA THR A 31 -6.81 10.02 1.22
C THR A 31 -6.32 9.25 -0.02
N ARG A 32 -6.76 9.66 -1.21
CA ARG A 32 -6.44 8.97 -2.47
C ARG A 32 -5.64 9.89 -3.38
N ARG A 33 -4.55 9.38 -3.94
CA ARG A 33 -3.71 10.09 -4.91
C ARG A 33 -3.40 9.20 -6.11
N ARG A 34 -3.56 9.72 -7.32
CA ARG A 34 -3.14 9.04 -8.55
C ARG A 34 -1.60 9.11 -8.65
N LEU A 35 -0.93 7.97 -8.83
CA LEU A 35 0.52 7.93 -9.09
C LEU A 35 0.83 7.80 -10.58
N ALA A 36 0.00 7.03 -11.28
CA ALA A 36 0.06 6.79 -12.73
C ALA A 36 -1.35 6.42 -13.22
N PRO A 37 -1.65 6.43 -14.54
CA PRO A 37 -2.98 6.11 -15.07
C PRO A 37 -3.62 4.86 -14.45
N ARG A 38 -2.83 3.79 -14.23
CA ARG A 38 -3.24 2.51 -13.65
C ARG A 38 -2.72 2.25 -12.24
N ALA A 39 -2.25 3.27 -11.52
CA ALA A 39 -1.77 3.13 -10.15
C ALA A 39 -2.30 4.25 -9.25
N VAL A 40 -2.95 3.88 -8.14
CA VAL A 40 -3.44 4.81 -7.12
C VAL A 40 -2.83 4.48 -5.76
N ARG A 41 -2.54 5.50 -4.97
CA ARG A 41 -2.09 5.38 -3.60
C ARG A 41 -3.21 5.81 -2.65
N LEU A 42 -3.40 5.01 -1.61
CA LEU A 42 -4.27 5.27 -0.48
C LEU A 42 -3.37 5.51 0.73
N ASP A 43 -3.56 6.61 1.45
CA ASP A 43 -2.83 6.95 2.67
C ASP A 43 -3.83 7.19 3.80
N TRP A 44 -3.71 6.45 4.91
CA TRP A 44 -4.55 6.65 6.09
C TRP A 44 -3.89 7.68 7.03
N PRO A 45 -4.45 8.89 7.18
CA PRO A 45 -3.81 9.96 7.95
C PRO A 45 -4.05 9.83 9.46
N GLY A 46 -3.23 10.54 10.24
CA GLY A 46 -3.46 10.72 11.68
C GLY A 46 -3.14 9.51 12.55
N CYS A 47 -2.29 8.61 12.07
CA CYS A 47 -1.84 7.46 12.87
C CYS A 47 -1.04 7.90 14.10
N ARG A 48 -1.10 7.10 15.17
CA ARG A 48 -0.32 7.30 16.41
C ARG A 48 1.13 6.86 16.24
N ASP A 49 1.96 7.23 17.20
CA ASP A 49 3.35 6.74 17.35
C ASP A 49 4.21 6.91 16.10
N ALA A 50 4.00 8.00 15.35
CA ALA A 50 4.67 8.25 14.07
C ALA A 50 4.64 7.06 13.10
N SER A 51 3.61 6.20 13.23
CA SER A 51 3.36 5.12 12.29
C SER A 51 2.72 5.68 11.02
N ALA A 52 2.79 4.91 9.94
CA ALA A 52 2.15 5.25 8.68
C ALA A 52 1.60 3.99 8.02
N VAL A 53 0.46 4.13 7.35
CA VAL A 53 -0.18 3.05 6.59
C VAL A 53 -0.55 3.58 5.21
N ALA A 54 -0.06 2.89 4.19
CA ALA A 54 -0.35 3.21 2.80
C ALA A 54 -0.60 1.93 1.99
N HIS A 55 -1.42 2.03 0.95
CA HIS A 55 -1.66 0.95 -0.01
C HIS A 55 -1.59 1.51 -1.43
N VAL A 56 -0.74 0.91 -2.26
CA VAL A 56 -0.70 1.20 -3.70
C VAL A 56 -1.51 0.14 -4.42
N ARG A 57 -2.60 0.56 -5.05
CA ARG A 57 -3.49 -0.29 -5.84
C ARG A 57 -3.21 -0.12 -7.32
N LEU A 58 -2.98 -1.25 -7.99
CA LEU A 58 -2.87 -1.34 -9.43
C LEU A 58 -4.26 -1.60 -10.03
N LEU A 59 -4.63 -0.83 -11.04
CA LEU A 59 -5.95 -0.91 -11.67
C LEU A 59 -5.90 -1.82 -12.89
N GLY A 60 -6.76 -2.84 -12.92
CA GLY A 60 -6.79 -3.83 -14.00
C GLY A 60 -5.69 -4.89 -13.91
N PHE A 61 -5.06 -5.04 -12.74
CA PHE A 61 -4.03 -6.04 -12.47
C PHE A 61 -4.45 -6.97 -11.33
N GLY A 62 -3.95 -8.21 -11.35
CA GLY A 62 -4.10 -9.19 -10.27
C GLY A 62 -2.96 -9.12 -9.25
N HIS A 63 -2.49 -10.28 -8.78
CA HIS A 63 -1.34 -10.38 -7.89
C HIS A 63 -0.03 -10.10 -8.67
N ASP A 64 0.40 -8.84 -8.67
CA ASP A 64 1.57 -8.41 -9.43
C ASP A 64 2.29 -7.25 -8.71
N ILE A 65 3.61 -7.18 -8.91
CA ILE A 65 4.46 -6.05 -8.51
C ILE A 65 5.22 -5.59 -9.77
N PRO A 66 4.76 -4.51 -10.44
CA PRO A 66 5.37 -4.00 -11.65
C PRO A 66 6.86 -3.72 -11.46
N GLY A 67 7.68 -4.30 -12.33
CA GLY A 67 9.13 -4.14 -12.32
C GLY A 67 9.92 -5.24 -11.62
N VAL A 68 9.28 -6.32 -11.12
CA VAL A 68 9.99 -7.44 -10.47
C VAL A 68 10.23 -8.64 -11.42
N ILE A 69 9.31 -8.97 -12.34
CA ILE A 69 9.42 -10.11 -13.28
C ILE A 69 8.75 -9.71 -14.61
N PRO A 70 9.29 -10.03 -15.82
CA PRO A 70 10.45 -9.39 -16.45
C PRO A 70 10.31 -7.85 -16.58
N ARG A 71 11.46 -7.17 -16.78
CA ARG A 71 11.83 -5.75 -16.57
C ARG A 71 10.99 -4.63 -17.24
N THR A 72 9.73 -4.85 -17.60
CA THR A 72 8.86 -3.82 -18.15
C THR A 72 7.59 -3.73 -17.33
N SER A 73 7.46 -2.66 -16.57
CA SER A 73 6.19 -2.22 -16.02
C SER A 73 5.23 -1.92 -17.19
N PRO A 74 4.01 -2.50 -17.22
CA PRO A 74 3.01 -2.15 -18.23
C PRO A 74 2.81 -0.63 -18.33
N PRO A 75 2.60 -0.07 -19.54
CA PRO A 75 2.48 1.38 -19.69
C PRO A 75 1.37 1.95 -18.81
N GLY A 76 1.64 3.11 -18.22
CA GLY A 76 0.71 3.79 -17.32
C GLY A 76 0.69 3.23 -15.89
N THR A 77 1.68 2.44 -15.47
CA THR A 77 1.87 2.04 -14.07
C THR A 77 3.13 2.67 -13.46
N ILE A 78 3.60 2.12 -12.34
CA ILE A 78 4.77 2.54 -11.55
C ILE A 78 5.88 1.48 -11.60
N PHE A 79 7.03 1.78 -10.99
CA PHE A 79 8.00 0.77 -10.59
C PHE A 79 7.78 0.42 -9.11
N GLY A 80 7.15 -0.72 -8.85
CA GLY A 80 6.72 -1.14 -7.51
C GLY A 80 7.84 -1.14 -6.46
N PRO A 81 9.05 -1.68 -6.76
CA PRO A 81 10.16 -1.67 -5.81
C PRO A 81 10.58 -0.26 -5.35
N ALA A 82 10.55 0.75 -6.24
CA ALA A 82 10.87 2.12 -5.84
C ALA A 82 9.83 2.70 -4.88
N GLU A 83 8.55 2.34 -5.04
CA GLU A 83 7.50 2.79 -4.12
C GLU A 83 7.67 2.21 -2.72
N ILE A 84 8.07 0.94 -2.62
CA ILE A 84 8.41 0.29 -1.34
C ILE A 84 9.61 1.00 -0.69
N TRP A 85 10.70 1.21 -1.43
CA TRP A 85 11.89 1.89 -0.90
C TRP A 85 11.61 3.34 -0.49
N ARG A 86 10.79 4.07 -1.26
CA ARG A 86 10.36 5.42 -0.91
C ARG A 86 9.60 5.44 0.41
N PHE A 87 8.69 4.48 0.63
CA PHE A 87 7.97 4.37 1.89
C PHE A 87 8.91 4.08 3.05
N LEU A 88 9.78 3.08 2.94
CA LEU A 88 10.69 2.70 4.03
C LEU A 88 11.70 3.79 4.37
N SER A 89 12.23 4.50 3.35
CA SER A 89 13.19 5.59 3.56
C SER A 89 12.59 6.79 4.29
N ALA A 90 11.28 7.01 4.15
CA ALA A 90 10.56 8.06 4.87
C ALA A 90 10.19 7.69 6.31
N HIS A 91 10.33 6.41 6.70
CA HIS A 91 9.98 5.89 8.02
C HIS A 91 11.15 5.10 8.61
N PRO A 92 12.26 5.77 8.95
CA PRO A 92 13.42 5.10 9.55
C PRO A 92 13.03 4.42 10.85
N ARG A 93 13.69 3.29 11.15
CA ARG A 93 13.50 2.58 12.42
C ARG A 93 13.78 3.55 13.57
N ARG A 94 12.90 3.57 14.58
CA ARG A 94 13.17 4.31 15.82
C ARG A 94 14.41 3.72 16.47
N ALA A 95 15.36 4.57 16.86
CA ALA A 95 16.45 4.16 17.73
C ALA A 95 15.82 3.69 19.06
N THR A 96 16.31 2.56 19.57
CA THR A 96 15.86 1.96 20.83
C THR A 96 16.50 2.67 22.01
#